data_AF-A0AA42YTS2-F1
#
_entry.id   AF-A0AA42YTS2-F1
#
_cell.length_a   1.000
_cell.length_b   1.000
_cell.length_c   1.000
_cell.angle_alpha   90.00
_cell.angle_beta   90.00
_cell.angle_gamma   90.00
#
_symmetry.space_group_name_H-M   'P 1'
#
loop_
_entity.id
_entity.type
_entity.pdbx_description
1 polymer ?
#
loop_
_entity_poly.entity_id
_entity_poly.type
_entity_poly.pdbx_seq_one_letter_code
_entity_poly.pdbx_strand_id
1 'polypeptide(L)'
;MAGRAQSLVRRAARGTTWAQFVDYMSPALYEVMPLRSIFAQGKEFIANSLDSARSAQARKQVEDWLSDQEGVIQLGAGSKGDGEQCLAELEEDARRSVGQRILELYFGQIFASNRAILDLRAESFAAAEGGVLWRPRSIYLEWQPEFLGGLRDLYAGFYLGDDPRFERGLAALSLEEAGDLLVSHLGDGDQRSVRFEMTVFQSSFHEMFLRCRDRGISLHRNFVALGTYLVCLYDVLETLDLELDVRDAFERIHA
;
A
#
# COMPACT_ATOMS: atom_id res chain seq x y z
N MET A 1 -23.68 -14.58 -0.92
CA MET A 1 -22.64 -15.56 -1.33
C MET A 1 -21.26 -15.22 -0.76
N ALA A 2 -20.97 -13.95 -0.42
CA ALA A 2 -19.72 -13.50 0.17
C ALA A 2 -19.22 -14.31 1.39
N GLY A 3 -20.09 -14.67 2.34
CA GLY A 3 -19.67 -15.41 3.55
C GLY A 3 -19.05 -16.79 3.26
N ARG A 4 -19.52 -17.51 2.23
CA ARG A 4 -18.90 -18.79 1.81
C ARG A 4 -17.56 -18.55 1.12
N ALA A 5 -17.47 -17.55 0.25
CA ALA A 5 -16.23 -17.18 -0.44
C ALA A 5 -15.13 -16.77 0.56
N GLN A 6 -15.44 -15.89 1.50
CA GLN A 6 -14.53 -15.47 2.56
C GLN A 6 -14.03 -16.66 3.40
N SER A 7 -14.91 -17.59 3.76
CA SER A 7 -14.52 -18.79 4.51
C SER A 7 -13.54 -19.69 3.76
N LEU A 8 -13.70 -19.82 2.44
CA LEU A 8 -12.80 -20.61 1.57
C LEU A 8 -11.43 -19.94 1.44
N VAL A 9 -11.40 -18.63 1.24
CA VAL A 9 -10.15 -17.85 1.16
C VAL A 9 -9.42 -17.89 2.50
N ARG A 10 -10.10 -17.67 3.63
CA ARG A 10 -9.52 -17.82 4.98
C ARG A 10 -8.90 -19.19 5.18
N ARG A 11 -9.62 -20.26 4.81
CA ARG A 11 -9.12 -21.63 4.97
C ARG A 11 -7.88 -21.90 4.13
N ALA A 12 -7.82 -21.37 2.91
CA ALA A 12 -6.66 -21.49 2.03
C ALA A 12 -5.47 -20.65 2.50
N ALA A 13 -5.72 -19.52 3.17
CA ALA A 13 -4.69 -18.63 3.68
C ALA A 13 -4.08 -19.07 5.02
N ARG A 14 -4.76 -19.94 5.78
CA ARG A 14 -4.30 -20.40 7.10
C ARG A 14 -2.86 -20.94 7.06
N GLY A 15 -2.04 -20.47 7.98
CA GLY A 15 -0.63 -20.86 8.08
C GLY A 15 0.31 -20.14 7.11
N THR A 16 -0.18 -19.16 6.36
CA THR A 16 0.64 -18.30 5.49
C THR A 16 0.59 -16.85 5.98
N THR A 17 1.55 -16.02 5.55
CA THR A 17 1.53 -14.56 5.77
C THR A 17 0.28 -13.90 5.18
N TRP A 18 -0.39 -14.55 4.21
CA TRP A 18 -1.63 -14.10 3.59
C TRP A 18 -2.83 -14.10 4.55
N ALA A 19 -2.83 -14.95 5.60
CA ALA A 19 -3.96 -15.05 6.53
C ALA A 19 -4.31 -13.71 7.19
N GLN A 20 -3.29 -12.92 7.55
CA GLN A 20 -3.46 -11.62 8.20
C GLN A 20 -4.16 -10.62 7.28
N PHE A 21 -3.84 -10.64 5.98
CA PHE A 21 -4.43 -9.72 4.99
C PHE A 21 -5.89 -10.03 4.66
N VAL A 22 -6.28 -11.31 4.71
CA VAL A 22 -7.66 -11.73 4.45
C VAL A 22 -8.62 -11.16 5.50
N ASP A 23 -8.16 -10.92 6.71
CA ASP A 23 -9.00 -10.35 7.78
C ASP A 23 -9.27 -8.85 7.58
N TYR A 24 -8.43 -8.14 6.83
CA TYR A 24 -8.65 -6.75 6.41
C TYR A 24 -9.48 -6.63 5.12
N MET A 25 -9.71 -7.72 4.39
CA MET A 25 -10.52 -7.69 3.18
C MET A 25 -12.00 -7.51 3.51
N SER A 26 -12.58 -6.40 3.06
CA SER A 26 -14.02 -6.17 3.07
C SER A 26 -14.77 -7.33 2.38
N PRO A 27 -15.85 -7.88 2.97
CA PRO A 27 -16.64 -8.93 2.32
C PRO A 27 -17.19 -8.54 0.94
N ALA A 28 -17.43 -7.25 0.70
CA ALA A 28 -17.91 -6.73 -0.58
C ALA A 28 -16.87 -6.91 -1.70
N LEU A 29 -15.58 -7.01 -1.36
CA LEU A 29 -14.50 -7.26 -2.32
C LEU A 29 -14.71 -8.58 -3.09
N TYR A 30 -15.23 -9.61 -2.42
CA TYR A 30 -15.53 -10.90 -3.05
C TYR A 30 -16.71 -10.86 -4.02
N GLU A 31 -17.49 -9.77 -4.01
CA GLU A 31 -18.63 -9.57 -4.90
C GLU A 31 -18.23 -8.78 -6.16
N VAL A 32 -17.15 -7.99 -6.09
CA VAL A 32 -16.62 -7.16 -7.20
C VAL A 32 -15.36 -7.72 -7.85
N MET A 33 -14.84 -8.83 -7.34
CA MET A 33 -13.68 -9.51 -7.90
C MET A 33 -13.94 -11.00 -8.12
N PRO A 34 -13.54 -11.55 -9.28
CA PRO A 34 -13.57 -13.00 -9.49
C PRO A 34 -12.69 -13.71 -8.45
N LEU A 35 -13.21 -14.73 -7.77
CA LEU A 35 -12.45 -15.50 -6.78
C LEU A 35 -11.15 -16.06 -7.33
N ARG A 36 -11.15 -16.49 -8.59
CA ARG A 36 -9.94 -16.95 -9.30
C ARG A 36 -8.83 -15.89 -9.30
N SER A 37 -9.17 -14.61 -9.39
CA SER A 37 -8.21 -13.51 -9.39
C SER A 37 -7.61 -13.30 -8.00
N ILE A 38 -8.45 -13.36 -6.95
CA ILE A 38 -8.00 -13.28 -5.56
C ILE A 38 -7.05 -14.45 -5.23
N PHE A 39 -7.43 -15.67 -5.61
CA PHE A 39 -6.57 -16.85 -5.40
C PHE A 39 -5.29 -16.81 -6.25
N ALA A 40 -5.35 -16.32 -7.48
CA ALA A 40 -4.16 -16.14 -8.31
C ALA A 40 -3.19 -15.15 -7.67
N GLN A 41 -3.68 -14.01 -7.18
CA GLN A 41 -2.86 -13.01 -6.50
C GLN A 41 -2.26 -13.57 -5.18
N GLY A 42 -3.05 -14.30 -4.39
CA GLY A 42 -2.54 -14.95 -3.18
C GLY A 42 -1.46 -16.00 -3.47
N LYS A 43 -1.64 -16.80 -4.53
CA LYS A 43 -0.60 -17.75 -4.98
C LYS A 43 0.65 -17.04 -5.47
N GLU A 44 0.50 -15.91 -6.15
CA GLU A 44 1.62 -15.08 -6.60
C GLU A 44 2.43 -14.57 -5.40
N PHE A 45 1.79 -14.06 -4.33
CA PHE A 45 2.49 -13.64 -3.13
C PHE A 45 3.26 -14.78 -2.45
N ILE A 46 2.65 -15.96 -2.36
CA ILE A 46 3.33 -17.14 -1.79
C ILE A 46 4.53 -17.52 -2.66
N ALA A 47 4.34 -17.63 -3.98
CA ALA A 47 5.42 -17.96 -4.91
C ALA A 47 6.57 -16.95 -4.84
N ASN A 48 6.24 -15.65 -4.82
CA ASN A 48 7.21 -14.56 -4.70
C ASN A 48 7.97 -14.63 -3.35
N SER A 49 7.31 -15.02 -2.26
CA SER A 49 7.97 -15.19 -0.96
C SER A 49 8.94 -16.37 -0.90
N LEU A 50 8.76 -17.37 -1.76
CA LEU A 50 9.62 -18.55 -1.85
C LEU A 50 10.75 -18.39 -2.89
N ASP A 51 10.62 -17.44 -3.82
CA ASP A 51 11.64 -17.13 -4.82
C ASP A 51 12.67 -16.13 -4.26
N SER A 52 13.72 -16.66 -3.63
CA SER A 52 14.78 -15.85 -3.04
C SER A 52 15.52 -14.99 -4.05
N ALA A 53 15.66 -15.44 -5.30
CA ALA A 53 16.39 -14.72 -6.34
C ALA A 53 15.60 -13.48 -6.81
N ARG A 54 14.31 -13.64 -7.09
CA ARG A 54 13.45 -12.51 -7.46
C ARG A 54 13.20 -11.57 -6.30
N SER A 55 13.04 -12.10 -5.08
CA SER A 55 12.93 -11.27 -3.87
C SER A 55 14.20 -10.44 -3.66
N ALA A 56 15.39 -11.01 -3.86
CA ALA A 56 16.65 -10.27 -3.79
C ALA A 56 16.72 -9.19 -4.88
N GLN A 57 16.24 -9.46 -6.10
CA GLN A 57 16.20 -8.47 -7.17
C GLN A 57 15.26 -7.30 -6.85
N ALA A 58 14.05 -7.58 -6.34
CA ALA A 58 13.12 -6.54 -5.92
C ALA A 58 13.69 -5.69 -4.77
N ARG A 59 14.33 -6.33 -3.79
CA ARG A 59 15.04 -5.64 -2.69
C ARG A 59 16.15 -4.75 -3.20
N LYS A 60 17.01 -5.27 -4.09
CA LYS A 60 18.10 -4.49 -4.67
C LYS A 60 17.60 -3.26 -5.41
N GLN A 61 16.53 -3.39 -6.20
CA GLN A 61 15.96 -2.25 -6.92
C GLN A 61 15.48 -1.15 -5.97
N VAL A 62 14.84 -1.53 -4.87
CA VAL A 62 14.37 -0.57 -3.84
C VAL A 62 15.56 0.02 -3.07
N GLU A 63 16.60 -0.77 -2.79
CA GLU A 63 17.84 -0.32 -2.16
C GLU A 63 18.61 0.68 -3.04
N ASP A 64 18.74 0.39 -4.34
CA ASP A 64 19.36 1.29 -5.32
C ASP A 64 18.59 2.62 -5.35
N TRP A 65 17.25 2.58 -5.41
CA TRP A 65 16.42 3.79 -5.36
C TRP A 65 16.56 4.56 -4.03
N LEU A 66 16.53 3.87 -2.88
CA LEU A 66 16.73 4.49 -1.57
C LEU A 66 18.11 5.15 -1.44
N SER A 67 19.14 4.58 -2.05
CA SER A 67 20.50 5.12 -2.03
C SER A 67 20.63 6.43 -2.80
N ASP A 68 19.79 6.64 -3.81
CA ASP A 68 19.72 7.87 -4.59
C ASP A 68 18.91 8.98 -3.88
N GLN A 69 18.11 8.63 -2.87
CA GLN A 69 17.33 9.59 -2.08
C GLN A 69 18.17 10.11 -0.91
N GLU A 70 18.17 11.43 -0.70
CA GLU A 70 18.68 12.03 0.54
C GLU A 70 17.73 11.66 1.70
N GLY A 71 17.95 10.48 2.30
CA GLY A 71 16.93 9.83 3.11
C GLY A 71 17.45 8.79 4.08
N VAL A 72 16.73 8.68 5.19
CA VAL A 72 17.11 8.06 6.46
C VAL A 72 16.67 6.59 6.54
N ILE A 73 15.83 6.11 5.60
CA ILE A 73 15.39 4.72 5.52
C ILE A 73 16.47 3.88 4.86
N GLN A 74 17.03 2.95 5.62
CA GLN A 74 18.00 1.98 5.16
C GLN A 74 17.37 0.59 5.14
N LEU A 75 17.68 -0.18 4.10
CA LEU A 75 17.20 -1.55 4.00
C LEU A 75 18.02 -2.45 4.94
N GLY A 76 17.37 -2.98 5.98
CA GLY A 76 18.01 -3.84 6.97
C GLY A 76 17.95 -5.33 6.60
N ALA A 77 18.92 -6.10 7.09
CA ALA A 77 18.91 -7.56 7.11
C ALA A 77 18.57 -8.11 8.51
N GLY A 78 18.03 -9.33 8.58
CA GLY A 78 17.88 -10.08 9.83
C GLY A 78 16.71 -9.65 10.75
N SER A 79 16.79 -10.02 12.02
CA SER A 79 15.86 -9.59 13.08
C SER A 79 16.33 -8.30 13.76
N LYS A 80 15.47 -7.65 14.55
CA LYS A 80 15.84 -6.46 15.35
C LYS A 80 17.09 -6.75 16.19
N GLY A 81 18.08 -5.87 16.11
CA GLY A 81 19.30 -5.91 16.92
C GLY A 81 19.16 -5.17 18.26
N ASP A 82 20.15 -5.35 19.13
CA ASP A 82 20.25 -4.61 20.39
C ASP A 82 20.40 -3.11 20.10
N GLY A 83 19.57 -2.27 20.74
CA GLY A 83 19.56 -0.81 20.58
C GLY A 83 18.53 -0.27 19.58
N GLU A 84 17.78 -1.14 18.90
CA GLU A 84 16.67 -0.71 18.05
C GLU A 84 15.41 -0.38 18.85
N GLN A 85 14.82 0.78 18.55
CA GLN A 85 13.62 1.26 19.24
C GLN A 85 12.36 1.08 18.37
N CYS A 86 11.21 0.95 19.03
CA CYS A 86 9.93 0.96 18.33
C CYS A 86 9.64 2.37 17.81
N LEU A 87 9.06 2.50 16.61
CA LEU A 87 8.77 3.83 16.05
C LEU A 87 7.82 4.65 16.95
N ALA A 88 6.89 3.99 17.64
CA ALA A 88 5.95 4.64 18.55
C ALA A 88 6.62 5.24 19.80
N GLU A 89 7.86 4.83 20.13
CA GLU A 89 8.62 5.32 21.28
C GLU A 89 9.49 6.54 20.94
N LEU A 90 9.53 6.94 19.67
CA LEU A 90 10.26 8.11 19.22
C LEU A 90 9.57 9.41 19.67
N GLU A 91 10.37 10.45 19.86
CA GLU A 91 9.90 11.83 20.01
C GLU A 91 9.04 12.24 18.81
N GLU A 92 8.11 13.17 19.02
CA GLU A 92 7.13 13.58 18.01
C GLU A 92 7.78 14.01 16.67
N ASP A 93 8.80 14.87 16.71
CA ASP A 93 9.48 15.35 15.50
C ASP A 93 10.15 14.20 14.73
N ALA A 94 10.69 13.22 15.47
CA ALA A 94 11.28 12.03 14.86
C ALA A 94 10.18 11.15 14.23
N ARG A 95 9.07 10.88 14.93
CA ARG A 95 7.92 10.15 14.37
C ARG A 95 7.38 10.82 13.11
N ARG A 96 7.25 12.15 13.10
CA ARG A 96 6.80 12.93 11.94
C ARG A 96 7.75 12.77 10.75
N SER A 97 9.05 12.90 10.99
CA SER A 97 10.08 12.69 9.96
C SER A 97 10.03 11.27 9.39
N VAL A 98 9.94 10.25 10.26
CA VAL A 98 9.81 8.84 9.83
C VAL A 98 8.53 8.61 9.02
N GLY A 99 7.39 9.11 9.47
CA GLY A 99 6.11 9.00 8.76
C GLY A 99 6.18 9.61 7.37
N GLN A 100 6.81 10.77 7.23
CA GLN A 100 7.03 11.41 5.93
C GLN A 100 7.88 10.54 5.00
N ARG A 101 8.97 9.97 5.51
CA ARG A 101 9.84 9.09 4.70
C ARG A 101 9.16 7.78 4.30
N ILE A 102 8.25 7.26 5.13
CA ILE A 102 7.45 6.07 4.77
C ILE A 102 6.47 6.39 3.65
N LEU A 103 5.84 7.57 3.66
CA LEU A 103 4.99 8.04 2.57
C LEU A 103 5.80 8.25 1.26
N GLU A 104 6.99 8.84 1.36
CA GLU A 104 7.91 8.97 0.22
C GLU A 104 8.32 7.60 -0.34
N LEU A 105 8.64 6.63 0.53
CA LEU A 105 8.88 5.25 0.12
C LEU A 105 7.67 4.65 -0.59
N TYR A 106 6.45 4.89 -0.08
CA TYR A 106 5.23 4.40 -0.70
C TYR A 106 5.07 4.89 -2.14
N PHE A 107 5.15 6.21 -2.35
CA PHE A 107 5.05 6.83 -3.67
C PHE A 107 6.24 6.47 -4.55
N GLY A 108 7.44 6.45 -4.00
CA GLY A 108 8.68 6.09 -4.69
C GLY A 108 8.57 4.74 -5.38
N GLN A 109 8.09 3.71 -4.67
CA GLN A 109 7.89 2.39 -5.27
C GLN A 109 6.84 2.39 -6.40
N ILE A 110 5.81 3.25 -6.33
CA ILE A 110 4.79 3.37 -7.38
C ILE A 110 5.35 4.07 -8.62
N PHE A 111 6.08 5.17 -8.45
CA PHE A 111 6.51 6.02 -9.56
C PHE A 111 7.86 5.62 -10.16
N ALA A 112 8.79 5.10 -9.37
CA ALA A 112 10.14 4.75 -9.84
C ALA A 112 10.25 3.34 -10.41
N SER A 113 9.31 2.44 -10.13
CA SER A 113 9.43 1.02 -10.46
C SER A 113 8.11 0.38 -10.89
N ASN A 114 8.19 -0.73 -11.62
CA ASN A 114 7.06 -1.63 -11.84
C ASN A 114 6.94 -2.71 -10.76
N ARG A 115 7.86 -2.74 -9.79
CA ARG A 115 7.88 -3.65 -8.65
C ARG A 115 7.75 -2.89 -7.36
N ALA A 116 7.00 -3.45 -6.41
CA ALA A 116 6.86 -2.92 -5.07
C ALA A 116 7.00 -4.04 -4.04
N ILE A 117 7.71 -3.75 -2.96
CA ILE A 117 7.69 -4.50 -1.72
C ILE A 117 6.51 -3.98 -0.89
N LEU A 118 5.54 -4.85 -0.63
CA LEU A 118 4.25 -4.46 -0.05
C LEU A 118 4.31 -4.35 1.47
N ASP A 119 5.33 -4.91 2.11
CA ASP A 119 5.41 -4.99 3.56
C ASP A 119 5.95 -3.68 4.18
N LEU A 120 5.01 -2.77 4.45
CA LEU A 120 5.24 -1.53 5.21
C LEU A 120 4.72 -1.61 6.65
N ARG A 121 4.46 -2.80 7.21
CA ARG A 121 3.87 -2.91 8.56
C ARG A 121 4.81 -2.35 9.62
N ALA A 122 4.26 -1.87 10.73
CA ALA A 122 5.04 -1.21 11.79
C ALA A 122 6.18 -2.09 12.32
N GLU A 123 5.93 -3.39 12.44
CA GLU A 123 6.93 -4.39 12.88
C GLU A 123 8.12 -4.55 11.93
N SER A 124 7.96 -4.14 10.66
CA SER A 124 9.00 -4.16 9.64
C SER A 124 9.93 -2.96 9.77
N PHE A 125 9.64 -1.99 10.63
CA PHE A 125 10.47 -0.83 10.87
C PHE A 125 11.05 -0.81 12.29
N ALA A 126 12.22 -0.21 12.41
CA ALA A 126 12.85 0.10 13.67
C ALA A 126 13.65 1.41 13.56
N ALA A 127 13.69 2.18 14.63
CA ALA A 127 14.61 3.29 14.73
C ALA A 127 16.00 2.77 15.12
N ALA A 128 17.04 3.30 14.48
CA ALA A 128 18.43 2.94 14.70
C ALA A 128 19.32 4.20 14.70
N GLU A 129 20.57 4.04 15.11
CA GLU A 129 21.55 5.12 15.06
C GLU A 129 21.76 5.58 13.60
N GLY A 130 21.51 6.86 13.33
CA GLY A 130 21.60 7.42 11.98
C GLY A 130 20.37 7.20 11.10
N GLY A 131 19.31 6.53 11.59
CA GLY A 131 18.03 6.55 10.88
C GLY A 131 16.98 5.50 11.18
N VAL A 132 16.30 5.05 10.12
CA VAL A 132 15.23 4.06 10.20
C VAL A 132 15.67 2.83 9.42
N LEU A 133 15.65 1.67 10.08
CA LEU A 133 15.88 0.39 9.43
C LEU A 133 14.55 -0.20 9.00
N TRP A 134 14.43 -0.52 7.71
CA TRP A 134 13.29 -1.21 7.14
C TRP A 134 13.67 -2.65 6.74
N ARG A 135 12.97 -3.61 7.35
CA ARG A 135 13.17 -5.05 7.17
C ARG A 135 11.89 -5.71 6.67
N PRO A 136 11.51 -5.46 5.41
CA PRO A 136 10.29 -6.03 4.88
C PRO A 136 10.42 -7.55 4.74
N ARG A 137 9.33 -8.27 4.98
CA ARG A 137 9.18 -9.65 4.53
C ARG A 137 9.24 -9.70 3.00
N SER A 138 9.51 -10.89 2.46
CA SER A 138 9.56 -11.15 1.00
C SER A 138 8.17 -11.17 0.35
N ILE A 139 7.36 -10.13 0.60
CA ILE A 139 6.06 -9.92 -0.04
C ILE A 139 6.25 -8.79 -1.04
N TYR A 140 6.47 -9.16 -2.30
CA TYR A 140 6.59 -8.20 -3.40
C TYR A 140 5.64 -8.55 -4.53
N LEU A 141 5.38 -7.56 -5.39
CA LEU A 141 4.59 -7.68 -6.61
C LEU A 141 5.35 -7.04 -7.78
N GLU A 142 5.14 -7.56 -8.98
CA GLU A 142 5.33 -6.81 -10.22
C GLU A 142 3.95 -6.38 -10.76
N TRP A 143 3.70 -5.08 -10.82
CA TRP A 143 2.43 -4.53 -11.24
C TRP A 143 2.17 -4.82 -12.72
N GLN A 144 0.92 -5.08 -13.07
CA GLN A 144 0.54 -5.07 -14.49
C GLN A 144 0.64 -3.63 -15.02
N PRO A 145 1.27 -3.42 -16.19
CA PRO A 145 1.54 -2.08 -16.71
C PRO A 145 0.29 -1.21 -16.84
N GLU A 146 -0.85 -1.79 -17.23
CA GLU A 146 -2.11 -1.08 -17.40
C GLU A 146 -2.66 -0.57 -16.07
N PHE A 147 -2.59 -1.41 -15.03
CA PHE A 147 -2.99 -1.05 -13.68
C PHE A 147 -2.07 0.02 -13.09
N LEU A 148 -0.75 -0.15 -13.23
CA LEU A 148 0.22 0.81 -12.72
C LEU A 148 0.12 2.17 -13.43
N GLY A 149 -0.09 2.17 -14.74
CA GLY A 149 -0.34 3.38 -15.52
C GLY A 149 -1.57 4.13 -15.01
N GLY A 150 -2.69 3.41 -14.83
CA GLY A 150 -3.91 3.98 -14.26
C GLY A 150 -3.69 4.54 -12.85
N LEU A 151 -2.98 3.81 -11.98
CA LEU A 151 -2.67 4.26 -10.61
C LEU A 151 -1.80 5.52 -10.57
N ARG A 152 -0.79 5.60 -11.45
CA ARG A 152 0.08 6.79 -11.57
C ARG A 152 -0.68 8.00 -12.07
N ASP A 153 -1.53 7.83 -13.08
CA ASP A 153 -2.38 8.91 -13.60
C ASP A 153 -3.40 9.36 -12.56
N LEU A 154 -3.95 8.42 -11.79
CA LEU A 154 -4.86 8.73 -10.70
C LEU A 154 -4.18 9.59 -9.62
N TYR A 155 -3.04 9.15 -9.09
CA TYR A 155 -2.34 9.93 -8.06
C TYR A 155 -1.84 11.28 -8.59
N ALA A 156 -1.24 11.32 -9.76
CA ALA A 156 -0.73 12.56 -10.32
C ALA A 156 -1.86 13.53 -10.69
N GLY A 157 -2.97 13.03 -11.23
CA GLY A 157 -4.15 13.84 -11.49
C GLY A 157 -4.70 14.48 -10.22
N PHE A 158 -4.83 13.69 -9.15
CA PHE A 158 -5.33 14.17 -7.86
C PHE A 158 -4.40 15.22 -7.21
N TYR A 159 -3.12 14.90 -7.00
CA TYR A 159 -2.23 15.78 -6.24
C TYR A 159 -1.76 17.02 -7.02
N LEU A 160 -1.73 16.96 -8.36
CA LEU A 160 -1.35 18.10 -9.21
C LEU A 160 -2.55 18.94 -9.67
N GLY A 161 -3.79 18.52 -9.35
CA GLY A 161 -5.00 19.18 -9.83
C GLY A 161 -5.17 19.09 -11.36
N ASP A 162 -4.77 17.98 -11.97
CA ASP A 162 -4.97 17.67 -13.39
C ASP A 162 -6.18 16.73 -13.55
N ASP A 163 -7.38 17.32 -13.54
CA ASP A 163 -8.65 16.58 -13.63
C ASP A 163 -8.70 15.64 -14.85
N PRO A 164 -8.30 16.05 -16.09
CA PRO A 164 -8.27 15.13 -17.22
C PRO A 164 -7.36 13.92 -16.99
N ARG A 165 -6.25 14.08 -16.28
CA ARG A 165 -5.37 12.95 -15.92
C ARG A 165 -5.99 12.08 -14.84
N PHE A 166 -6.64 12.68 -13.85
CA PHE A 166 -7.37 11.95 -12.82
C PHE A 166 -8.47 11.07 -13.43
N GLU A 167 -9.29 11.64 -14.33
CA GLU A 167 -10.35 10.92 -15.04
C GLU A 167 -9.82 9.76 -15.88
N ARG A 168 -8.68 9.93 -16.56
CA ARG A 168 -8.01 8.82 -17.28
C ARG A 168 -7.58 7.71 -16.33
N GLY A 169 -7.05 8.08 -15.16
CA GLY A 169 -6.69 7.13 -14.11
C GLY A 169 -7.89 6.33 -13.62
N LEU A 170 -9.01 7.00 -13.33
CA LEU A 170 -10.26 6.35 -12.96
C LEU A 170 -10.73 5.37 -14.04
N ALA A 171 -10.72 5.78 -15.31
CA ALA A 171 -11.13 4.92 -16.41
C ALA A 171 -10.23 3.69 -16.59
N ALA A 172 -8.92 3.87 -16.52
CA ALA A 172 -7.95 2.77 -16.60
C ALA A 172 -8.12 1.75 -15.46
N LEU A 173 -8.60 2.20 -14.29
CA LEU A 173 -8.84 1.36 -13.12
C LEU A 173 -10.29 0.86 -13.00
N SER A 174 -11.17 1.26 -13.93
CA SER A 174 -12.62 0.99 -13.88
C SER A 174 -13.28 1.51 -12.59
N LEU A 175 -12.91 2.71 -12.17
CA LEU A 175 -13.39 3.37 -10.94
C LEU A 175 -14.23 4.63 -11.21
N GLU A 176 -14.65 4.90 -12.44
CA GLU A 176 -15.37 6.13 -12.81
C GLU A 176 -16.61 6.36 -11.93
N GLU A 177 -17.37 5.30 -11.66
CA GLU A 177 -18.60 5.33 -10.85
C GLU A 177 -18.38 5.44 -9.33
N ALA A 178 -17.12 5.36 -8.90
CA ALA A 178 -16.71 5.46 -7.51
C ALA A 178 -15.62 6.54 -7.31
N GLY A 179 -15.43 7.43 -8.29
CA GLY A 179 -14.42 8.49 -8.23
C GLY A 179 -14.68 9.47 -7.08
N ASP A 180 -15.95 9.76 -6.80
CA ASP A 180 -16.39 10.56 -5.64
C ASP A 180 -15.92 9.97 -4.31
N LEU A 181 -16.13 8.65 -4.13
CA LEU A 181 -15.70 7.91 -2.94
C LEU A 181 -14.18 7.82 -2.85
N LEU A 182 -13.50 7.73 -4.00
CA LEU A 182 -12.04 7.70 -4.01
C LEU A 182 -11.43 9.06 -3.65
N VAL A 183 -12.00 10.16 -4.13
CA VAL A 183 -11.60 11.52 -3.71
C VAL A 183 -11.78 11.67 -2.21
N SER A 184 -12.96 11.30 -1.69
CA SER A 184 -13.22 11.32 -0.25
C SER A 184 -12.26 10.43 0.53
N HIS A 185 -11.89 9.27 -0.01
CA HIS A 185 -10.93 8.37 0.61
C HIS A 185 -9.49 8.91 0.62
N LEU A 186 -9.03 9.47 -0.50
CA LEU A 186 -7.72 10.13 -0.59
C LEU A 186 -7.64 11.34 0.32
N GLY A 187 -8.79 11.91 0.67
CA GLY A 187 -8.99 12.93 1.68
C GLY A 187 -9.54 14.21 1.07
N ASP A 188 -10.31 14.93 1.88
CA ASP A 188 -10.77 16.28 1.53
C ASP A 188 -9.67 17.30 1.80
N GLY A 189 -9.59 18.36 0.99
CA GLY A 189 -8.60 19.43 1.16
C GLY A 189 -7.27 19.18 0.44
N ASP A 190 -6.21 19.85 0.89
CA ASP A 190 -4.91 19.87 0.21
C ASP A 190 -3.96 18.72 0.62
N GLN A 191 -4.43 17.79 1.47
CA GLN A 191 -3.68 16.63 1.97
C GLN A 191 -2.36 16.98 2.70
N ARG A 192 -2.28 18.17 3.30
CA ARG A 192 -1.12 18.59 4.10
C ARG A 192 -1.19 18.21 5.58
N SER A 193 -2.36 17.78 6.06
CA SER A 193 -2.56 17.30 7.43
C SER A 193 -3.53 16.11 7.42
N VAL A 194 -2.98 14.90 7.29
CA VAL A 194 -3.77 13.67 7.18
C VAL A 194 -3.53 12.78 8.39
N ARG A 195 -4.60 12.42 9.09
CA ARG A 195 -4.58 11.38 10.14
C ARG A 195 -4.94 10.03 9.54
N PHE A 196 -4.13 9.02 9.83
CA PHE A 196 -4.35 7.66 9.34
C PHE A 196 -5.10 6.83 10.38
N GLU A 197 -6.27 6.33 9.99
CA GLU A 197 -7.12 5.48 10.84
C GLU A 197 -7.55 4.24 10.05
N MET A 198 -7.18 3.06 10.53
CA MET A 198 -7.47 1.80 9.84
C MET A 198 -8.97 1.53 9.72
N THR A 199 -9.75 1.97 10.71
CA THR A 199 -11.22 1.84 10.72
C THR A 199 -11.87 2.69 9.63
N VAL A 200 -11.40 3.93 9.43
CA VAL A 200 -11.87 4.83 8.36
C VAL A 200 -11.52 4.27 6.99
N PHE A 201 -10.28 3.79 6.82
CA PHE A 201 -9.83 3.11 5.62
C PHE A 201 -10.69 1.90 5.24
N GLN A 202 -11.01 1.04 6.20
CA GLN A 202 -11.83 -0.15 5.94
C GLN A 202 -13.25 0.21 5.50
N SER A 203 -13.83 1.22 6.15
CA SER A 203 -15.18 1.72 5.82
C SER A 203 -15.22 2.34 4.42
N SER A 204 -14.26 3.20 4.06
CA SER A 204 -14.22 3.85 2.74
C SER A 204 -14.06 2.83 1.60
N PHE A 205 -13.16 1.85 1.75
CA PHE A 205 -13.00 0.78 0.76
C PHE A 205 -14.23 -0.12 0.69
N HIS A 206 -14.89 -0.38 1.83
CA HIS A 206 -16.13 -1.13 1.84
C HIS A 206 -17.21 -0.44 1.00
N GLU A 207 -17.40 0.87 1.19
CA GLU A 207 -18.35 1.68 0.42
C GLU A 207 -18.00 1.71 -1.07
N MET A 208 -16.73 1.87 -1.42
CA MET A 208 -16.25 1.81 -2.80
C MET A 208 -16.58 0.46 -3.45
N PHE A 209 -16.35 -0.65 -2.75
CA PHE A 209 -16.70 -1.98 -3.27
C PHE A 209 -18.20 -2.20 -3.39
N LEU A 210 -19.01 -1.70 -2.46
CA LEU A 210 -20.47 -1.74 -2.60
C LEU A 210 -20.93 -0.96 -3.84
N ARG A 211 -20.36 0.22 -4.09
CA ARG A 211 -20.66 1.03 -5.28
C ARG A 211 -20.30 0.29 -6.56
N CYS A 212 -19.09 -0.28 -6.64
CA CYS A 212 -18.67 -1.07 -7.80
C CYS A 212 -19.60 -2.26 -8.03
N ARG A 213 -20.02 -2.96 -6.96
CA ARG A 213 -20.95 -4.10 -7.06
C ARG A 213 -22.29 -3.66 -7.62
N ASP A 214 -22.87 -2.60 -7.08
CA ASP A 214 -24.20 -2.11 -7.45
C ASP A 214 -24.23 -1.63 -8.91
N ARG A 215 -23.07 -1.28 -9.47
CA ARG A 215 -22.86 -0.93 -10.88
C ARG A 215 -22.41 -2.08 -11.77
N GLY A 216 -22.21 -3.28 -11.22
CA GLY A 216 -21.73 -4.44 -11.97
C GLY A 216 -20.29 -4.32 -12.46
N ILE A 217 -19.48 -3.47 -11.82
CA ILE A 217 -18.07 -3.25 -12.15
C ILE A 217 -17.23 -4.41 -11.58
N SER A 218 -16.33 -4.93 -12.40
CA SER A 218 -15.33 -5.91 -11.98
C SER A 218 -13.98 -5.24 -11.80
N LEU A 219 -13.42 -5.32 -10.60
CA LEU A 219 -12.11 -4.74 -10.32
C LEU A 219 -10.95 -5.58 -10.88
N HIS A 220 -9.88 -4.88 -11.26
CA HIS A 220 -8.62 -5.47 -11.70
C HIS A 220 -7.96 -6.34 -10.61
N ARG A 221 -7.21 -7.39 -11.00
CA ARG A 221 -6.62 -8.32 -10.01
C ARG A 221 -5.65 -7.66 -9.03
N ASN A 222 -4.89 -6.66 -9.50
CA ASN A 222 -3.92 -5.96 -8.67
C ASN A 222 -4.56 -5.03 -7.61
N PHE A 223 -5.89 -4.86 -7.58
CA PHE A 223 -6.56 -4.20 -6.44
C PHE A 223 -6.33 -4.93 -5.12
N VAL A 224 -6.20 -6.26 -5.15
CA VAL A 224 -5.85 -7.04 -3.94
C VAL A 224 -4.46 -6.65 -3.43
N ALA A 225 -3.52 -6.44 -4.33
CA ALA A 225 -2.17 -6.01 -3.98
C ALA A 225 -2.10 -4.56 -3.53
N LEU A 226 -2.82 -3.66 -4.20
CA LEU A 226 -2.95 -2.27 -3.78
C LEU A 226 -3.59 -2.17 -2.39
N GLY A 227 -4.69 -2.89 -2.15
CA GLY A 227 -5.32 -2.94 -0.83
C GLY A 227 -4.39 -3.52 0.24
N THR A 228 -3.64 -4.58 -0.08
CA THR A 228 -2.60 -5.13 0.82
C THR A 228 -1.54 -4.08 1.16
N TYR A 229 -1.05 -3.36 0.15
CA TYR A 229 -0.03 -2.34 0.31
C TYR A 229 -0.50 -1.17 1.17
N LEU A 230 -1.74 -0.70 0.93
CA LEU A 230 -2.36 0.35 1.72
C LEU A 230 -2.66 -0.08 3.15
N VAL A 231 -3.09 -1.33 3.39
CA VAL A 231 -3.25 -1.85 4.76
C VAL A 231 -1.91 -1.82 5.50
N CYS A 232 -0.82 -2.27 4.88
CA CYS A 232 0.50 -2.17 5.48
C CYS A 232 0.91 -0.72 5.77
N LEU A 233 0.60 0.20 4.86
CA LEU A 233 0.88 1.62 5.03
C LEU A 233 0.10 2.20 6.21
N TYR A 234 -1.21 1.98 6.28
CA TYR A 234 -2.06 2.46 7.37
C TYR A 234 -1.63 1.85 8.71
N ASP A 235 -1.25 0.56 8.75
CA ASP A 235 -0.75 -0.10 9.97
C ASP A 235 0.44 0.66 10.58
N VAL A 236 1.44 1.05 9.78
CA VAL A 236 2.57 1.82 10.32
C VAL A 236 2.22 3.28 10.60
N LEU A 237 1.49 3.96 9.72
CA LEU A 237 1.21 5.39 9.90
C LEU A 237 0.25 5.66 11.06
N GLU A 238 -0.72 4.79 11.30
CA GLU A 238 -1.61 4.86 12.47
C GLU A 238 -0.82 4.70 13.78
N THR A 239 0.19 3.82 13.82
CA THR A 239 1.03 3.63 15.03
C THR A 239 1.88 4.83 15.40
N LEU A 240 2.12 5.73 14.44
CA LEU A 240 2.83 6.99 14.71
C LEU A 240 1.95 7.99 15.46
N ASP A 241 0.62 7.86 15.41
CA ASP A 241 -0.37 8.74 16.05
C ASP A 241 -0.11 10.24 15.78
N LEU A 242 0.06 10.59 14.50
CA LEU A 242 0.32 11.96 14.03
C LEU A 242 -0.46 12.28 12.77
N GLU A 243 -0.58 13.57 12.48
CA GLU A 243 -0.98 14.08 11.18
C GLU A 243 0.26 14.25 10.29
N LEU A 244 0.19 13.80 9.03
CA LEU A 244 1.30 13.81 8.07
C LEU A 244 0.94 14.58 6.80
N ASP A 245 1.96 15.13 6.12
CA ASP A 245 1.79 15.86 4.86
C ASP A 245 1.98 14.89 3.67
N VAL A 246 0.87 14.27 3.27
CA VAL A 246 0.86 13.28 2.18
C VAL A 246 1.15 13.95 0.85
N ARG A 247 0.69 15.20 0.66
CA ARG A 247 0.96 15.97 -0.55
C ARG A 247 2.44 16.27 -0.72
N ASP A 248 3.13 16.72 0.33
CA ASP A 248 4.59 16.97 0.29
C ASP A 248 5.35 15.68 -0.03
N ALA A 249 4.92 14.53 0.52
CA ALA A 249 5.55 13.24 0.23
C ALA A 249 5.39 12.87 -1.25
N PHE A 250 4.21 13.10 -1.82
CA PHE A 250 3.97 12.92 -3.26
C PHE A 250 4.82 13.89 -4.09
N GLU A 251 4.80 15.18 -3.75
CA GLU A 251 5.49 16.25 -4.49
C GLU A 251 7.01 15.99 -4.55
N ARG A 252 7.63 15.52 -3.46
CA ARG A 252 9.06 15.16 -3.42
C ARG A 252 9.44 14.01 -4.35
N ILE A 253 8.54 13.06 -4.57
CA ILE A 253 8.77 11.92 -5.47
C ILE A 253 8.48 12.28 -6.92
N HIS A 254 7.57 13.22 -7.15
CA HIS A 254 7.10 13.59 -8.49
C HIS A 254 7.85 14.77 -9.12
N ALA A 255 8.55 15.57 -8.33
CA ALA A 255 9.36 16.71 -8.78
C ALA A 255 10.59 16.28 -9.59
#